data_AF-A0A0W8DQH8-F1
#
_entry.id   AF-A0A0W8DQH8-F1
#
_cell.length_a   1.000
_cell.length_b   1.000
_cell.length_c   1.000
_cell.angle_alpha   90.00
_cell.angle_beta   90.00
_cell.angle_gamma   90.00
#
_symmetry.space_group_name_H-M   'P 1'
#
loop_
_entity.id
_entity.type
_entity.pdbx_description
1 polymer ?
#
loop_
_entity_poly.entity_id
_entity_poly.type
_entity_poly.pdbx_seq_one_letter_code
_entity_poly.pdbx_strand_id
1 'polypeptide(L)'
;METTHQNIVVTEVINVARSNAALRRQVRYQGLTDSELPLVPAKMEPYQRKFICTHEVYAHNHRVSEDINRFYPGIRQVPADSPLIPDIELLVEAEAGTASVYNYIRENTNHRVTMDDVHNLLRRLLKQSKCLV
;
A
#
# COMPACT_ATOMS: atom_id res chain seq x y z
N MET A 1 4.29 23.67 14.46
CA MET A 1 4.59 22.32 14.97
C MET A 1 5.92 21.92 14.37
N GLU A 2 6.96 21.74 15.18
CA GLU A 2 8.27 21.27 14.73
C GLU A 2 8.18 19.76 14.42
N THR A 3 8.32 19.41 13.14
CA THR A 3 8.42 18.03 12.69
C THR A 3 9.75 17.45 13.16
N THR A 4 9.71 16.62 14.20
CA THR A 4 10.89 15.89 14.65
C THR A 4 11.07 14.68 13.73
N HIS A 5 11.87 14.84 12.67
CA HIS A 5 12.27 13.73 11.81
C HIS A 5 13.26 12.85 12.57
N GLN A 6 12.86 11.64 12.96
CA GLN A 6 13.78 10.64 13.50
C GLN A 6 14.64 10.11 12.35
N ASN A 7 15.92 10.51 12.34
CA ASN A 7 16.89 10.04 11.38
C ASN A 7 17.56 8.77 11.91
N ILE A 8 17.27 7.62 11.30
CA ILE A 8 18.03 6.41 11.56
C ILE A 8 19.25 6.42 10.64
N VAL A 9 20.43 6.41 11.24
CA VAL A 9 21.70 6.38 10.52
C VAL A 9 22.16 4.93 10.43
N VAL A 10 22.19 4.38 9.21
CA VAL A 10 22.78 3.06 8.94
C VAL A 10 24.10 3.25 8.21
N THR A 11 25.18 2.69 8.77
CA THR A 11 26.51 2.71 8.17
C THR A 11 26.89 1.31 7.72
N GLU A 12 27.19 1.15 6.43
CA GLU A 12 27.74 -0.09 5.88
C GLU A 12 29.12 0.20 5.27
N VAL A 13 30.08 -0.70 5.52
CA VAL A 13 31.40 -0.69 4.87
C VAL A 13 31.26 -1.42 3.54
N ILE A 14 31.36 -0.70 2.44
CA ILE A 14 31.12 -1.25 1.10
C ILE A 14 32.45 -1.38 0.35
N ASN A 15 32.64 -2.56 -0.25
CA ASN A 15 33.67 -2.80 -1.24
C ASN A 15 33.28 -2.11 -2.57
N VAL A 16 34.11 -1.18 -3.02
CA VAL A 16 34.04 -0.44 -4.28
C VAL A 16 33.85 -1.37 -5.48
N ALA A 17 34.57 -2.49 -5.57
CA ALA A 17 34.42 -3.41 -6.70
C ALA A 17 33.00 -4.02 -6.76
N ARG A 18 32.49 -4.45 -5.60
CA ARG A 18 31.11 -4.97 -5.47
C ARG A 18 30.06 -3.89 -5.81
N SER A 19 30.27 -2.66 -5.35
CA SER A 19 29.38 -1.53 -5.59
C SER A 19 29.31 -1.15 -7.07
N ASN A 20 30.47 -1.01 -7.71
CA ASN A 20 30.58 -0.69 -9.14
C ASN A 20 30.00 -1.81 -10.01
N ALA A 21 30.14 -3.08 -9.62
CA ALA A 21 29.48 -4.20 -10.29
C ALA A 21 27.95 -4.18 -10.13
N ALA A 22 27.42 -3.67 -9.02
CA ALA A 22 25.99 -3.46 -8.85
C ALA A 22 25.46 -2.29 -9.71
N LEU A 23 26.21 -1.18 -9.78
CA LEU A 23 25.86 -0.03 -10.62
C LEU A 23 25.76 -0.42 -12.10
N ARG A 24 26.74 -1.17 -12.62
CA ARG A 24 26.72 -1.66 -14.02
C ARG A 24 25.50 -2.54 -14.36
N ARG A 25 24.89 -3.19 -13.37
CA ARG A 25 23.72 -4.06 -13.55
C ARG A 25 22.39 -3.31 -13.51
N GLN A 26 22.37 -2.03 -13.17
CA GLN A 26 21.12 -1.27 -13.11
C GLN A 26 20.59 -0.99 -14.51
N VAL A 27 19.29 -1.23 -14.72
CA VAL A 27 18.60 -1.04 -16.00
C VAL A 27 18.82 0.36 -16.58
N ARG A 28 18.81 1.40 -15.72
CA ARG A 28 19.04 2.80 -16.13
C ARG A 28 20.43 3.11 -16.69
N TYR A 29 21.41 2.22 -16.50
CA TYR A 29 22.78 2.37 -16.98
C TYR A 29 23.15 1.35 -18.07
N GLN A 30 22.16 0.60 -18.57
CA GLN A 30 22.39 -0.37 -19.64
C GLN A 30 22.70 0.36 -20.96
N GLY A 31 23.81 0.00 -21.61
CA GLY A 31 24.26 0.61 -22.87
C GLY A 31 25.17 1.83 -22.70
N LEU A 32 25.40 2.30 -21.47
CA LEU A 32 26.40 3.33 -21.17
C LEU A 32 27.79 2.69 -20.97
N THR A 33 28.83 3.42 -21.35
CA THR A 33 30.22 3.02 -21.13
C THR A 33 30.68 3.34 -19.72
N ASP A 34 31.71 2.65 -19.23
CA ASP A 34 32.21 2.82 -17.85
C ASP A 34 32.59 4.27 -17.50
N SER A 35 33.02 5.07 -18.48
CA SER A 35 33.33 6.50 -18.31
C SER A 35 32.09 7.37 -18.05
N GLU A 36 30.91 6.89 -18.44
CA GLU A 36 29.62 7.58 -18.29
C GLU A 36 28.87 7.14 -17.03
N LEU A 37 29.29 6.03 -16.41
CA LEU A 37 28.70 5.56 -15.16
C LEU A 37 29.28 6.32 -13.95
N PRO A 38 28.46 6.60 -12.91
CA PRO A 38 28.92 7.21 -11.67
C PRO A 38 29.65 6.17 -10.79
N LEU A 39 30.76 5.62 -11.28
CA LEU A 39 31.55 4.61 -10.58
C LEU A 39 32.34 5.23 -9.41
N VAL A 40 32.41 4.50 -8.30
CA VAL A 40 33.21 4.89 -7.15
C VAL A 40 34.70 4.61 -7.45
N PRO A 41 35.61 5.59 -7.29
CA PRO A 41 37.04 5.36 -7.52
C PRO A 41 37.64 4.30 -6.59
N ALA A 42 38.53 3.45 -7.12
CA ALA A 42 39.18 2.37 -6.36
C ALA A 42 39.98 2.86 -5.13
N LYS A 43 40.51 4.08 -5.17
CA LYS A 43 41.22 4.71 -4.04
C LYS A 43 40.34 4.96 -2.80
N MET A 44 39.03 4.77 -2.91
CA MET A 44 38.08 4.89 -1.81
C MET A 44 37.82 3.54 -1.11
N GLU A 45 38.54 2.46 -1.42
CA GLU A 45 38.42 1.18 -0.71
C GLU A 45 39.03 1.20 0.70
N PRO A 46 38.31 0.74 1.74
CA PRO A 46 36.86 0.56 1.81
C PRO A 46 36.15 1.89 2.11
N TYR A 47 34.98 2.15 1.50
CA TYR A 47 34.21 3.36 1.80
C TYR A 47 33.02 3.04 2.69
N GLN A 48 32.76 3.93 3.64
CA GLN A 48 31.54 3.87 4.44
C GLN A 48 30.42 4.60 3.71
N ARG A 49 29.35 3.86 3.39
CA ARG A 49 28.11 4.44 2.89
C ARG A 49 27.19 4.69 4.08
N LYS A 50 26.79 5.95 4.27
CA LYS A 50 25.82 6.37 5.28
C LYS A 50 24.46 6.52 4.62
N PHE A 51 23.51 5.66 4.97
CA PHE A 51 22.10 5.86 4.62
C PHE A 51 21.46 6.68 5.73
N ILE A 52 20.80 7.79 5.35
CA ILE A 52 19.93 8.55 6.24
C ILE A 52 18.52 8.15 5.84
N CYS A 53 17.94 7.21 6.58
CA CYS A 53 16.55 6.86 6.40
C CYS A 53 15.71 7.89 7.16
N THR A 54 15.15 8.85 6.42
CA THR A 54 14.04 9.65 6.93
C THR A 54 12.81 8.76 6.85
N HIS A 55 12.38 8.20 7.98
CA HIS A 55 11.06 7.56 8.00
C HIS A 55 10.02 8.64 7.70
N GLU A 56 9.27 8.46 6.62
CA GLU A 56 8.03 9.18 6.42
C GLU A 56 7.08 8.72 7.53
N VAL A 57 7.00 9.51 8.60
CA VAL A 57 5.83 9.42 9.48
C VAL A 57 4.65 9.76 8.58
N TYR A 58 3.73 8.83 8.36
CA TYR A 58 2.45 9.07 7.69
C TYR A 58 1.60 10.00 8.57
N ALA A 59 2.05 11.23 8.74
CA ALA A 59 1.29 12.32 9.32
C ALA A 59 0.66 13.05 8.13
N HIS A 60 -0.66 13.09 8.10
CA HIS A 60 -1.37 13.91 7.13
C HIS A 60 -0.97 15.38 7.34
N ASN A 61 -0.71 16.11 6.24
CA ASN A 61 -0.38 17.54 6.26
C ASN A 61 -1.53 18.44 6.75
N HIS A 62 -2.64 17.85 7.20
CA HIS A 62 -3.79 18.50 7.78
C HIS A 62 -4.40 17.61 8.86
N ARG A 63 -5.13 18.24 9.79
CA ARG A 63 -5.94 17.50 10.76
C ARG A 63 -7.05 16.77 10.00
N VAL A 64 -6.98 15.44 9.94
CA VAL A 64 -8.08 14.63 9.40
C VAL A 64 -9.25 14.79 10.37
N SER A 65 -10.29 15.51 9.93
CA SER A 65 -11.51 15.59 10.72
C SER A 65 -12.16 14.21 10.79
N GLU A 66 -12.94 13.96 11.84
CA GLU A 66 -13.69 12.71 11.95
C GLU A 66 -14.59 12.50 10.72
N ASP A 67 -15.16 13.58 10.19
CA ASP A 67 -15.97 13.53 8.98
C ASP A 67 -15.17 13.09 7.75
N ILE A 68 -13.95 13.61 7.53
CA ILE A 68 -13.08 13.15 6.43
C ILE A 68 -12.68 11.68 6.64
N ASN A 69 -12.35 11.29 7.87
CA ASN A 69 -12.01 9.90 8.19
C ASN A 69 -13.17 8.94 7.88
N ARG A 70 -14.42 9.35 8.17
CA ARG A 70 -15.62 8.53 7.90
C ARG A 70 -15.83 8.24 6.41
N PHE A 71 -15.26 9.04 5.51
CA PHE A 71 -15.33 8.81 4.06
C PHE A 71 -14.13 8.06 3.48
N TYR A 72 -13.15 7.66 4.30
CA TYR A 72 -11.96 6.98 3.82
C TYR A 72 -12.31 5.58 3.25
N PRO A 73 -11.73 5.17 2.11
CA PRO A 73 -12.07 3.90 1.46
C PRO A 73 -11.94 2.68 2.37
N GLY A 74 -10.95 2.65 3.26
CA GLY A 74 -10.74 1.53 4.19
C GLY A 74 -11.81 1.39 5.28
N ILE A 75 -12.55 2.46 5.59
CA ILE A 75 -13.66 2.43 6.56
C ILE A 75 -15.00 2.19 5.84
N ARG A 76 -15.11 2.67 4.60
CA ARG A 76 -16.32 2.55 3.76
C ARG A 76 -16.48 1.21 3.07
N GLN A 77 -15.40 0.49 2.78
CA GLN A 77 -15.45 -0.78 2.06
C GLN A 77 -15.32 -1.96 3.01
N VAL A 78 -16.04 -3.04 2.71
CA VAL A 78 -15.82 -4.34 3.34
C VAL A 78 -14.64 -5.01 2.62
N PRO A 79 -13.52 -5.29 3.33
CA PRO A 79 -12.37 -5.99 2.74
C PRO A 79 -12.77 -7.36 2.18
N ALA A 80 -12.06 -7.82 1.14
CA ALA A 80 -12.36 -9.11 0.49
C ALA A 80 -12.04 -10.32 1.39
N ASP A 81 -11.17 -10.13 2.38
CA ASP A 81 -10.79 -11.07 3.42
C ASP A 81 -11.59 -10.88 4.72
N SER A 82 -12.64 -10.04 4.70
CA SER A 82 -13.48 -9.80 5.86
C SER A 82 -14.22 -11.08 6.25
N PRO A 83 -14.33 -11.40 7.56
CA PRO A 83 -15.13 -12.52 8.04
C PRO A 83 -16.63 -12.38 7.72
N LEU A 84 -17.09 -11.20 7.28
CA LEU A 84 -18.46 -10.99 6.81
C LEU A 84 -18.73 -11.51 5.40
N ILE A 85 -17.70 -11.72 4.57
CA ILE A 85 -17.89 -12.06 3.15
C ILE A 85 -18.74 -13.34 2.98
N PRO A 86 -18.50 -14.44 3.72
CA PRO A 86 -19.33 -15.65 3.62
C PRO A 86 -20.81 -15.39 3.92
N ASP A 87 -21.12 -14.59 4.94
CA ASP A 87 -22.50 -14.28 5.32
C ASP A 87 -23.17 -13.37 4.28
N ILE A 88 -22.43 -12.43 3.69
CA ILE A 88 -22.92 -11.57 2.60
C ILE A 88 -23.17 -12.41 1.34
N GLU A 89 -22.29 -13.35 1.03
CA GLU A 89 -22.47 -14.30 -0.09
C GLU A 89 -23.73 -15.15 0.12
N LEU A 90 -23.95 -15.67 1.33
CA LEU A 90 -25.17 -16.41 1.67
C LEU A 90 -26.44 -15.56 1.50
N LEU A 91 -26.40 -14.29 1.91
CA LEU A 91 -27.53 -13.36 1.68
C LEU A 91 -27.78 -13.12 0.19
N VAL A 92 -26.74 -13.06 -0.63
CA VAL A 92 -26.86 -12.92 -2.08
C VAL A 92 -27.43 -14.18 -2.72
N GLU A 93 -26.97 -15.37 -2.30
CA GLU A 93 -27.51 -16.65 -2.74
C GLU A 93 -28.99 -16.83 -2.38
N ALA A 94 -29.40 -16.30 -1.22
CA ALA A 94 -30.79 -16.27 -0.78
C ALA A 94 -31.64 -15.16 -1.44
N GLU A 95 -31.11 -14.47 -2.47
CA GLU A 95 -31.76 -13.36 -3.19
C GLU A 95 -32.21 -12.21 -2.27
N ALA A 96 -31.49 -11.95 -1.17
CA ALA A 96 -31.80 -10.86 -0.28
C ALA A 96 -31.68 -9.50 -1.00
N GLY A 97 -32.64 -8.60 -0.77
CA GLY A 97 -32.62 -7.27 -1.36
C GLY A 97 -31.41 -6.44 -0.89
N THR A 98 -30.90 -5.55 -1.74
CA THR A 98 -29.73 -4.70 -1.45
C THR A 98 -29.82 -3.94 -0.13
N ALA A 99 -31.03 -3.47 0.23
CA ALA A 99 -31.27 -2.79 1.51
C ALA A 99 -31.05 -3.70 2.73
N SER A 100 -31.36 -4.99 2.60
CA SER A 100 -31.12 -5.99 3.64
C SER A 100 -29.63 -6.21 3.85
N VAL A 101 -28.86 -6.36 2.76
CA VAL A 101 -27.39 -6.47 2.81
C VAL A 101 -26.75 -5.22 3.41
N TYR A 102 -27.26 -4.04 3.03
CA TYR A 102 -26.81 -2.76 3.60
C TYR A 102 -27.02 -2.68 5.11
N ASN A 103 -28.22 -3.02 5.60
CA ASN A 103 -28.53 -3.00 7.03
C ASN A 103 -27.67 -4.03 7.77
N TYR A 104 -27.56 -5.24 7.24
CA TYR A 104 -26.74 -6.31 7.82
C TYR A 104 -25.29 -5.87 8.03
N ILE A 105 -24.64 -5.25 7.02
CA ILE A 105 -23.25 -4.79 7.17
C ILE A 105 -23.13 -3.73 8.28
N ARG A 106 -24.08 -2.79 8.35
CA ARG A 106 -24.06 -1.69 9.34
C ARG A 106 -24.38 -2.16 10.76
N GLU A 107 -25.19 -3.20 10.91
CA GLU A 107 -25.56 -3.77 12.20
C GLU A 107 -24.45 -4.68 12.75
N ASN A 108 -23.66 -5.31 11.88
CA ASN A 108 -22.64 -6.29 12.27
C ASN A 108 -21.21 -5.75 12.25
N THR A 109 -20.98 -4.54 11.72
CA THR A 109 -19.64 -3.92 11.71
C THR A 109 -19.65 -2.41 11.89
N ASN A 110 -18.49 -1.87 12.25
CA ASN A 110 -18.23 -0.43 12.29
C ASN A 110 -18.04 0.21 10.90
N HIS A 111 -18.27 -0.54 9.81
CA HIS A 111 -18.15 0.00 8.46
C HIS A 111 -19.23 1.03 8.18
N ARG A 112 -18.84 2.14 7.56
CA ARG A 112 -19.76 3.20 7.14
C ARG A 112 -20.08 3.09 5.65
N VAL A 113 -20.56 1.92 5.24
CA VAL A 113 -20.96 1.66 3.85
C VAL A 113 -22.09 2.61 3.43
N THR A 114 -22.05 3.06 2.18
CA THR A 114 -23.19 3.68 1.49
C THR A 114 -23.88 2.66 0.60
N MET A 115 -25.08 2.99 0.09
CA MET A 115 -25.78 2.13 -0.88
C MET A 115 -24.95 1.89 -2.14
N ASP A 116 -24.17 2.88 -2.59
CA ASP A 116 -23.27 2.72 -3.74
C ASP A 116 -22.15 1.73 -3.46
N ASP A 117 -21.62 1.73 -2.23
CA ASP A 117 -20.59 0.78 -1.81
C ASP A 117 -21.14 -0.66 -1.83
N VAL A 118 -22.39 -0.85 -1.38
CA VAL A 118 -23.07 -2.15 -1.42
C VAL A 118 -23.33 -2.57 -2.87
N HIS A 119 -23.82 -1.68 -3.73
CA HIS A 119 -23.99 -2.00 -5.16
C HIS A 119 -22.67 -2.43 -5.82
N ASN A 120 -21.57 -1.74 -5.50
CA ASN A 120 -20.25 -2.08 -6.02
C ASN A 120 -19.74 -3.42 -5.48
N LEU A 121 -19.96 -3.69 -4.18
CA LEU A 121 -19.64 -4.98 -3.55
C LEU A 121 -20.39 -6.13 -4.22
N LEU A 122 -21.70 -5.99 -4.38
CA LEU A 122 -22.55 -7.02 -5.03
C LEU A 122 -22.13 -7.26 -6.48
N ARG A 123 -21.85 -6.19 -7.25
CA ARG A 123 -21.32 -6.34 -8.61
C ARG A 123 -19.99 -7.10 -8.64
N ARG A 124 -19.11 -6.88 -7.66
CA ARG A 124 -17.83 -7.59 -7.54
C ARG A 124 -18.06 -9.08 -7.25
N LEU A 125 -18.90 -9.40 -6.27
CA LEU A 125 -19.21 -10.78 -5.89
C LEU A 125 -19.86 -11.54 -7.05
N LEU A 126 -20.90 -10.98 -7.68
CA LEU A 126 -21.57 -11.59 -8.84
C LEU A 126 -20.64 -11.77 -10.05
N LYS A 127 -19.63 -10.89 -10.22
CA LYS A 127 -18.61 -11.04 -11.26
C LYS A 127 -17.63 -12.17 -10.93
N GLN A 128 -17.24 -12.32 -9.66
CA GLN A 128 -16.37 -13.40 -9.21
C GLN A 128 -17.04 -14.77 -9.34
N SER A 129 -18.33 -14.90 -8.98
CA SER A 129 -19.09 -16.13 -9.14
C SER A 129 -19.24 -16.56 -10.62
N LYS A 130 -19.36 -15.60 -11.55
CA LYS A 130 -19.45 -15.88 -13.00
C LYS A 130 -18.13 -16.31 -13.64
N CYS A 131 -16.98 -16.03 -13.02
CA CYS A 131 -15.67 -16.45 -13.54
C CYS A 131 -15.22 -17.82 -13.01
N LEU A 132 -16.01 -18.46 -12.13
CA LEU A 132 -15.74 -19.77 -11.54
C LEU A 132 -16.54 -20.91 -12.23
N VAL A 133 -17.21 -20.63 -13.36
CA VAL A 133 -17.93 -21.59 -14.20
C VAL A 133 -17.24 -21.74 -15.55
#